data_AF-A0A820XCD8-F1
#
_entry.id   AF-A0A820XCD8-F1
#
_cell.length_a   1.000
_cell.length_b   1.000
_cell.length_c   1.000
_cell.angle_alpha   90.00
_cell.angle_beta   90.00
_cell.angle_gamma   90.00
#
_symmetry.space_group_name_H-M   'P 1'
#
loop_
_entity.id
_entity.type
_entity.pdbx_description
1 polymer ?
#
loop_
_entity_poly.entity_id
_entity_poly.type
_entity_poly.pdbx_seq_one_letter_code
_entity_poly.pdbx_strand_id
1 'polypeptide(L)'
;MDPSVHVQNLSTTSDLCMEKNYPIIDLATNSDPTVFLQDYSTISDSKFHEKLVKSIGNTMNQDELIELLNQKDLFIFIRHLTELVNKLKYAELQHEQWSYYQNLGMNEGIWNGRVSKKVADANSMCHTYGRSKNLIKQRIQTYKLQCEKIQEAINEHMKQAPVNINLQNMTTIINNLIQNDQYELQLELNRRKTMLRLDAEEHKLVEHFYQMKPRQTEIKSAKVIFKATHEQQNIIHEIAIFKKWLEVHTQAPSYTLQDVQLPKIYHIFISLSFQYQTSSAEHIAEQTIMKAEELVESYSKIINNEKNKLQCTRPQHKNVQQLDQIISIINQREQNLKQRRDSELLGKLSTFFFVK
;
A
#
# COMPACT_ATOMS: atom_id res chain seq x y z
N MET A 1 -23.33 48.40 42.39
CA MET A 1 -21.98 47.84 42.15
C MET A 1 -22.07 46.36 42.47
N ASP A 2 -22.20 45.55 41.43
CA ASP A 2 -22.25 44.09 41.45
C ASP A 2 -21.55 43.64 40.16
N PRO A 3 -20.50 42.81 40.20
CA PRO A 3 -19.94 42.21 39.00
C PRO A 3 -20.64 40.87 38.77
N SER A 4 -21.59 40.84 37.83
CA SER A 4 -22.18 39.60 37.35
C SER A 4 -21.17 38.85 36.47
N VAL A 5 -20.77 37.67 36.96
CA VAL A 5 -19.98 36.69 36.24
C VAL A 5 -20.79 36.16 35.06
N HIS A 6 -20.42 36.57 33.84
CA HIS A 6 -20.90 35.94 32.62
C HIS A 6 -20.14 34.62 32.39
N VAL A 7 -20.70 33.53 32.92
CA VAL A 7 -20.38 32.18 32.45
C VAL A 7 -21.00 32.02 31.07
N GLN A 8 -20.20 32.19 30.02
CA GLN A 8 -20.60 31.78 28.68
C GLN A 8 -20.31 30.29 28.51
N ASN A 9 -21.40 29.52 28.55
CA ASN A 9 -21.47 28.11 28.16
C ASN A 9 -20.96 27.93 26.72
N LEU A 10 -19.77 27.35 26.56
CA LEU A 10 -19.34 26.72 25.32
C LEU A 10 -19.83 25.27 25.31
N SER A 11 -21.13 25.12 25.04
CA SER A 11 -21.78 23.86 24.71
C SER A 11 -22.06 23.83 23.22
N THR A 12 -21.10 23.37 22.43
CA THR A 12 -21.33 22.94 21.03
C THR A 12 -20.45 21.74 20.73
N THR A 13 -20.72 20.62 21.41
CA THR A 13 -20.54 19.30 20.78
C THR A 13 -21.60 19.20 19.69
N SER A 14 -21.27 19.72 18.52
CA SER A 14 -22.04 19.51 17.30
C SER A 14 -22.15 18.01 17.08
N ASP A 15 -23.39 17.52 17.07
CA ASP A 15 -23.76 16.15 16.74
C ASP A 15 -23.12 15.76 15.39
N LEU A 16 -22.03 15.01 15.47
CA LEU A 16 -21.49 14.24 14.36
C LEU A 16 -22.52 13.15 14.05
N CYS A 17 -23.52 13.52 13.25
CA CYS A 17 -24.47 12.62 12.63
C CYS A 17 -23.68 11.75 11.64
N MET A 18 -23.10 10.67 12.18
CA MET A 18 -22.30 9.69 11.47
C MET A 18 -23.24 8.87 10.58
N GLU A 19 -23.34 9.24 9.31
CA GLU A 19 -23.98 8.40 8.29
C GLU A 19 -23.42 6.97 8.35
N LYS A 20 -24.32 5.99 8.26
CA LYS A 20 -24.04 4.55 8.30
C LYS A 20 -23.48 4.02 6.97
N ASN A 21 -22.57 4.76 6.34
CA ASN A 21 -21.86 4.28 5.17
C ASN A 21 -20.47 3.86 5.64
N TYR A 22 -20.35 2.58 5.98
CA TYR A 22 -19.05 1.95 6.14
C TYR A 22 -18.37 1.99 4.76
N PRO A 23 -17.25 2.71 4.58
CA PRO A 23 -16.53 2.61 3.33
C PRO A 23 -16.12 1.15 3.18
N ILE A 24 -16.69 0.48 2.18
CA ILE A 24 -16.12 -0.75 1.67
C ILE A 24 -14.68 -0.37 1.36
N ILE A 25 -13.73 -1.05 2.01
CA ILE A 25 -12.32 -0.91 1.71
C ILE A 25 -12.16 -1.47 0.31
N ASP A 26 -12.40 -0.62 -0.68
CA ASP A 26 -12.19 -0.95 -2.08
C ASP A 26 -10.69 -1.20 -2.20
N LEU A 27 -10.34 -2.37 -2.71
CA LEU A 27 -8.97 -2.83 -2.86
C LEU A 27 -8.22 -1.78 -3.68
N ALA A 28 -7.52 -0.89 -2.98
CA ALA A 28 -6.76 0.18 -3.59
C ALA A 28 -5.76 -0.45 -4.57
N THR A 29 -6.05 -0.13 -5.84
CA THR A 29 -5.36 -0.44 -7.10
C THR A 29 -5.37 -1.90 -7.60
N ASN A 30 -6.49 -2.29 -8.22
CA ASN A 30 -6.54 -3.37 -9.25
C ASN A 30 -5.84 -2.96 -10.56
N SER A 31 -5.01 -1.90 -10.57
CA SER A 31 -4.26 -1.53 -11.77
C SER A 31 -3.42 -2.71 -12.24
N ASP A 32 -3.31 -2.87 -13.55
CA ASP A 32 -2.47 -3.92 -14.11
C ASP A 32 -1.03 -3.65 -13.68
N PRO A 33 -0.34 -4.59 -12.99
CA PRO A 33 1.04 -4.37 -12.57
C PRO A 33 2.00 -4.18 -13.76
N THR A 34 1.57 -4.49 -14.98
CA THR A 34 2.32 -4.18 -16.21
C THR A 34 2.53 -2.68 -16.43
N VAL A 35 1.76 -1.80 -15.78
CA VAL A 35 1.97 -0.34 -15.84
C VAL A 35 3.36 0.07 -15.31
N PHE A 36 3.95 -0.74 -14.43
CA PHE A 36 5.30 -0.52 -13.89
C PHE A 36 6.41 -1.14 -14.76
N LEU A 37 6.07 -1.79 -15.88
CA LEU A 37 7.06 -2.39 -16.77
C LEU A 37 7.45 -1.43 -17.89
N GLN A 38 8.75 -1.17 -17.99
CA GLN A 38 9.31 -0.55 -19.18
C GLN A 38 9.41 -1.58 -20.31
N ASP A 39 8.96 -1.21 -21.50
CA ASP A 39 9.26 -1.93 -22.74
C ASP A 39 10.55 -1.37 -23.35
N TYR A 40 11.63 -2.15 -23.30
CA TYR A 40 12.94 -1.72 -23.82
C TYR A 40 13.01 -1.75 -25.35
N SER A 41 12.04 -2.36 -26.02
CA SER A 41 11.97 -2.38 -27.48
C SER A 41 11.43 -1.08 -28.08
N THR A 42 10.71 -0.27 -27.29
CA THR A 42 10.04 0.94 -27.75
C THR A 42 10.67 2.25 -27.27
N ILE A 43 11.56 2.20 -26.27
CA ILE A 43 12.29 3.40 -25.83
C ILE A 43 13.32 3.87 -26.86
N SER A 44 13.61 5.18 -26.87
CA SER A 44 14.63 5.75 -27.75
C SER A 44 16.03 5.18 -27.46
N ASP A 45 16.87 5.17 -28.49
CA ASP A 45 18.28 4.73 -28.39
C ASP A 45 19.05 5.52 -27.34
N SER A 46 18.89 6.85 -27.33
CA SER A 46 19.50 7.73 -26.34
C SER A 46 19.12 7.35 -24.90
N LYS A 47 17.83 7.11 -24.65
CA LYS A 47 17.31 6.78 -23.32
C LYS A 47 17.74 5.39 -22.88
N PHE A 48 17.76 4.42 -23.79
CA PHE A 48 18.25 3.08 -23.49
C PHE A 48 19.74 3.09 -23.15
N HIS A 49 20.54 3.79 -23.95
CA HIS A 49 21.98 3.97 -23.71
C HIS A 49 22.25 4.59 -22.34
N GLU A 50 21.57 5.69 -22.02
CA GLU A 50 21.69 6.36 -20.71
C GLU A 50 21.38 5.41 -19.55
N LYS A 51 20.28 4.64 -19.65
CA LYS A 51 19.88 3.64 -18.64
C LYS A 51 20.95 2.55 -18.47
N LEU A 52 21.46 2.00 -19.56
CA LEU A 52 22.54 1.00 -19.53
C LEU A 52 23.79 1.56 -18.87
N VAL A 53 24.24 2.75 -19.26
CA VAL A 53 25.45 3.37 -18.68
C VAL A 53 25.31 3.63 -17.18
N LYS A 54 24.12 4.07 -16.74
CA LYS A 54 23.83 4.26 -15.30
C LYS A 54 23.87 2.95 -14.51
N SER A 55 23.58 1.81 -15.14
CA SER A 55 23.57 0.49 -14.49
C SER A 55 24.95 -0.18 -14.30
N ILE A 56 26.01 0.40 -14.88
CA ILE A 56 27.38 -0.10 -14.81
C ILE A 56 27.96 0.00 -13.38
N GLY A 57 27.55 1.01 -12.60
CA GLY A 57 28.18 1.31 -11.30
C GLY A 57 29.70 1.48 -11.42
N ASN A 58 30.44 1.09 -10.38
CA ASN A 58 31.92 1.13 -10.35
C ASN A 58 32.58 -0.16 -10.90
N THR A 59 31.81 -1.04 -11.55
CA THR A 59 32.27 -2.41 -11.85
C THR A 59 33.01 -2.56 -13.19
N MET A 60 33.06 -1.52 -14.02
CA MET A 60 33.67 -1.57 -15.34
C MET A 60 34.28 -0.22 -15.74
N ASN A 61 35.20 -0.28 -16.70
CA ASN A 61 35.68 0.90 -17.41
C ASN A 61 34.54 1.38 -18.33
N GLN A 62 33.88 2.50 -18.00
CA GLN A 62 32.72 3.00 -18.74
C GLN A 62 33.02 3.19 -20.24
N ASP A 63 34.28 3.52 -20.57
CA ASP A 63 34.72 3.78 -21.93
C ASP A 63 34.60 2.56 -22.84
N GLU A 64 34.90 1.34 -22.36
CA GLU A 64 34.77 0.11 -23.16
C GLU A 64 33.30 -0.21 -23.49
N LEU A 65 32.37 0.03 -22.56
CA LEU A 65 30.94 -0.19 -22.82
C LEU A 65 30.40 0.87 -23.78
N ILE A 66 30.81 2.13 -23.63
CA ILE A 66 30.39 3.20 -24.54
C ILE A 66 30.85 2.90 -25.98
N GLU A 67 32.09 2.42 -26.14
CA GLU A 67 32.58 1.98 -27.46
C GLU A 67 31.80 0.78 -28.01
N LEU A 68 31.44 -0.19 -27.17
CA LEU A 68 30.59 -1.33 -27.56
C LEU A 68 29.17 -0.88 -27.98
N LEU A 69 28.58 0.07 -27.28
CA LEU A 69 27.23 0.57 -27.56
C LEU A 69 27.16 1.47 -28.80
N ASN A 70 28.29 2.01 -29.25
CA ASN A 70 28.37 2.73 -30.53
C ASN A 70 28.29 1.81 -31.76
N GLN A 71 28.43 0.49 -31.58
CA GLN A 71 28.25 -0.49 -32.66
C GLN A 71 26.77 -0.88 -32.78
N LYS A 72 26.16 -0.54 -33.91
CA LYS A 72 24.72 -0.71 -34.15
C LYS A 72 24.22 -2.13 -33.89
N ASP A 73 24.93 -3.15 -34.38
CA ASP A 73 24.50 -4.54 -34.23
C ASP A 73 24.61 -5.03 -32.78
N LEU A 74 25.65 -4.61 -32.06
CA LEU A 74 25.80 -4.90 -30.63
C LEU A 74 24.70 -4.21 -29.82
N PHE A 75 24.39 -2.97 -30.15
CA PHE A 75 23.32 -2.23 -29.48
C PHE A 75 21.96 -2.91 -29.63
N ILE A 76 21.63 -3.35 -30.85
CA ILE A 76 20.40 -4.12 -31.13
C ILE A 76 20.41 -5.45 -30.36
N PHE A 77 21.53 -6.17 -30.37
CA PHE A 77 21.69 -7.42 -29.65
C PHE A 77 21.45 -7.26 -28.15
N ILE A 78 22.09 -6.26 -27.54
CA ILE A 78 21.99 -5.96 -26.11
C ILE A 78 20.56 -5.54 -25.76
N ARG A 79 19.92 -4.68 -26.58
CA ARG A 79 18.52 -4.30 -26.36
C ARG A 79 17.59 -5.49 -26.36
N HIS A 80 17.73 -6.39 -27.33
CA HIS A 80 16.88 -7.58 -27.41
C HIS A 80 17.10 -8.50 -26.20
N LEU A 81 18.36 -8.69 -25.79
CA LEU A 81 18.69 -9.47 -24.59
C LEU A 81 18.08 -8.83 -23.34
N THR A 82 18.20 -7.51 -23.17
CA THR A 82 17.59 -6.79 -22.04
C THR A 82 16.08 -6.99 -22.00
N GLU A 83 15.40 -6.91 -23.14
CA GLU A 83 13.94 -7.09 -23.20
C GLU A 83 13.52 -8.53 -22.85
N LEU A 84 14.29 -9.53 -23.28
CA LEU A 84 14.05 -10.92 -22.90
C LEU A 84 14.25 -11.15 -21.40
N VAL A 85 15.34 -10.64 -20.83
CA VAL A 85 15.62 -10.75 -19.38
C VAL A 85 14.57 -9.98 -18.58
N ASN A 86 14.11 -8.82 -19.05
CA ASN A 86 13.05 -8.02 -18.42
C ASN A 86 11.75 -8.82 -18.32
N LYS A 87 11.32 -9.45 -19.42
CA LYS A 87 10.15 -10.33 -19.46
C LYS A 87 10.31 -11.56 -18.56
N LEU A 88 11.50 -12.16 -18.54
CA LEU A 88 11.78 -13.29 -17.67
C LEU A 88 11.61 -12.89 -16.20
N LYS A 89 12.21 -11.78 -15.77
CA LYS A 89 12.11 -11.28 -14.39
C LYS A 89 10.67 -10.94 -14.01
N TYR A 90 9.90 -10.35 -14.91
CA TYR A 90 8.48 -10.14 -14.69
C TYR A 90 7.72 -11.46 -14.50
N ALA A 91 7.96 -12.45 -15.37
CA ALA A 91 7.29 -13.75 -15.29
C ALA A 91 7.67 -14.51 -14.01
N GLU A 92 8.93 -14.43 -13.57
CA GLU A 92 9.40 -14.98 -12.29
C GLU A 92 8.65 -14.34 -11.10
N LEU A 93 8.55 -13.01 -11.07
CA LEU A 93 7.83 -12.28 -10.03
C LEU A 93 6.33 -12.64 -9.99
N GLN A 94 5.71 -12.78 -11.17
CA GLN A 94 4.32 -13.25 -11.26
C GLN A 94 4.18 -14.68 -10.76
N HIS A 95 5.06 -15.59 -11.18
CA HIS A 95 5.05 -16.97 -10.72
C HIS A 95 5.20 -17.05 -9.19
N GLU A 96 6.09 -16.26 -8.59
CA GLU A 96 6.27 -16.16 -7.15
C GLU A 96 4.99 -15.66 -6.45
N GLN A 97 4.36 -14.60 -6.97
CA GLN A 97 3.12 -14.06 -6.42
C GLN A 97 1.99 -15.11 -6.43
N TRP A 98 1.78 -15.79 -7.55
CA TRP A 98 0.72 -16.81 -7.64
C TRP A 98 1.03 -18.04 -6.79
N SER A 99 2.29 -18.42 -6.68
CA SER A 99 2.75 -19.49 -5.77
C SER A 99 2.49 -19.11 -4.31
N TYR A 100 2.73 -17.85 -3.93
CA TYR A 100 2.38 -17.33 -2.62
C TYR A 100 0.87 -17.44 -2.35
N TYR A 101 0.02 -17.11 -3.31
CA TYR A 101 -1.44 -17.25 -3.17
C TYR A 101 -1.86 -18.71 -3.01
N GLN A 102 -1.22 -19.64 -3.73
CA GLN A 102 -1.47 -21.07 -3.56
C GLN A 102 -1.08 -21.53 -2.16
N ASN A 103 0.10 -21.13 -1.66
CA ASN A 103 0.59 -21.52 -0.34
C ASN A 103 -0.32 -20.98 0.77
N LEU A 104 -0.76 -19.73 0.66
CA LEU A 104 -1.74 -19.15 1.58
C LEU A 104 -3.05 -19.96 1.56
N GLY A 105 -3.56 -20.28 0.38
CA GLY A 105 -4.78 -21.08 0.24
C GLY A 105 -4.66 -22.49 0.79
N MET A 106 -3.51 -23.16 0.60
CA MET A 106 -3.28 -24.51 1.10
C MET A 106 -3.07 -24.54 2.62
N ASN A 107 -2.24 -23.64 3.16
CA ASN A 107 -1.85 -23.65 4.56
C ASN A 107 -2.94 -23.09 5.47
N GLU A 108 -3.60 -22.04 5.02
CA GLU A 108 -4.60 -21.37 5.83
C GLU A 108 -6.02 -21.84 5.48
N GLY A 109 -6.23 -22.56 4.37
CA GLY A 109 -7.57 -22.92 3.88
C GLY A 109 -8.29 -21.76 3.19
N ILE A 110 -7.51 -20.84 2.62
CA ILE A 110 -7.97 -19.54 2.15
C ILE A 110 -8.11 -19.53 0.63
N TRP A 111 -9.28 -19.96 0.17
CA TRP A 111 -9.64 -19.92 -1.25
C TRP A 111 -10.78 -18.93 -1.53
N ASN A 112 -11.55 -18.59 -0.49
CA ASN A 112 -12.74 -17.75 -0.54
C ASN A 112 -13.01 -17.10 0.84
N GLY A 113 -13.99 -16.19 0.85
CA GLY A 113 -14.54 -15.56 2.05
C GLY A 113 -14.93 -16.57 3.13
N ARG A 114 -14.38 -16.48 4.36
CA ARG A 114 -14.81 -17.31 5.51
C ARG A 114 -16.11 -16.84 6.13
N VAL A 115 -16.42 -15.56 6.02
CA VAL A 115 -17.67 -14.99 6.53
C VAL A 115 -18.63 -14.63 5.41
N SER A 116 -19.92 -14.64 5.70
CA SER A 116 -20.92 -14.17 4.75
C SER A 116 -20.72 -12.70 4.37
N LYS A 117 -21.16 -12.30 3.17
CA LYS A 117 -21.12 -10.90 2.71
C LYS A 117 -21.66 -9.93 3.76
N LYS A 118 -22.81 -10.25 4.37
CA LYS A 118 -23.44 -9.43 5.43
C LYS A 118 -22.54 -9.23 6.65
N VAL A 119 -21.79 -10.27 7.04
CA VAL A 119 -20.84 -10.17 8.16
C VAL A 119 -19.62 -9.35 7.74
N ALA A 120 -19.13 -9.50 6.51
CA ALA A 120 -18.06 -8.66 5.98
C ALA A 120 -18.48 -7.17 5.94
N ASP A 121 -19.64 -6.86 5.38
CA ASP A 121 -20.26 -5.51 5.36
C ASP A 121 -20.35 -4.91 6.77
N ALA A 122 -20.90 -5.66 7.73
CA ALA A 122 -21.09 -5.21 9.10
C ALA A 122 -19.78 -4.95 9.87
N ASN A 123 -18.66 -5.39 9.31
CA ASN A 123 -17.32 -5.25 9.86
C ASN A 123 -16.40 -4.44 8.94
N SER A 124 -16.91 -3.80 7.87
CA SER A 124 -16.10 -3.04 6.91
C SER A 124 -14.95 -3.84 6.29
N MET A 125 -15.15 -5.13 6.04
CA MET A 125 -14.16 -6.01 5.43
C MET A 125 -14.48 -6.25 3.96
N CYS A 126 -13.45 -6.55 3.17
CA CYS A 126 -13.64 -6.99 1.79
C CYS A 126 -14.52 -8.26 1.75
N HIS A 127 -15.57 -8.25 0.90
CA HIS A 127 -16.51 -9.38 0.77
C HIS A 127 -15.85 -10.63 0.20
N THR A 128 -14.96 -10.41 -0.75
CA THR A 128 -14.25 -11.44 -1.49
C THR A 128 -12.78 -11.15 -1.39
N TYR A 129 -12.07 -11.94 -0.61
CA TYR A 129 -10.61 -11.93 -0.62
C TYR A 129 -10.11 -13.25 -1.21
N GLY A 130 -9.00 -13.18 -1.94
CA GLY A 130 -8.43 -14.31 -2.67
C GLY A 130 -8.94 -14.49 -4.11
N ARG A 131 -8.55 -15.62 -4.71
CA ARG A 131 -8.84 -16.03 -6.09
C ARG A 131 -9.20 -17.51 -6.10
N SER A 132 -9.98 -17.95 -7.08
CA SER A 132 -10.37 -19.36 -7.15
C SER A 132 -9.13 -20.26 -7.31
N LYS A 133 -9.15 -21.43 -6.66
CA LYS A 133 -8.07 -22.42 -6.70
C LYS A 133 -7.66 -22.78 -8.13
N ASN A 134 -8.65 -22.91 -9.02
CA ASN A 134 -8.42 -23.24 -10.43
C ASN A 134 -7.69 -22.11 -11.16
N LEU A 135 -8.09 -20.85 -10.94
CA LEU A 135 -7.41 -19.69 -11.52
C LEU A 135 -5.96 -19.60 -11.04
N ILE A 136 -5.71 -19.78 -9.74
CA ILE A 136 -4.36 -19.74 -9.17
C ILE A 136 -3.48 -20.81 -9.82
N LYS A 137 -3.95 -22.06 -9.87
CA LYS A 137 -3.21 -23.17 -10.51
C LYS A 137 -2.92 -22.90 -11.98
N GLN A 138 -3.91 -22.42 -12.72
CA GLN A 138 -3.76 -22.06 -14.13
C GLN A 138 -2.67 -20.99 -14.30
N ARG A 139 -2.72 -19.92 -13.49
CA ARG A 139 -1.74 -18.83 -13.56
C ARG A 139 -0.32 -19.29 -13.25
N ILE A 140 -0.13 -20.14 -12.24
CA ILE A 140 1.18 -20.73 -11.92
C ILE A 140 1.73 -21.50 -13.12
N GLN A 141 0.91 -22.39 -13.70
CA GLN A 141 1.32 -23.17 -14.87
C GLN A 141 1.66 -22.28 -16.07
N THR A 142 0.84 -21.25 -16.33
CA THR A 142 1.07 -20.29 -17.41
C THR A 142 2.42 -19.58 -17.23
N TYR A 143 2.69 -19.01 -16.06
CA TYR A 143 3.95 -18.28 -15.84
C TYR A 143 5.16 -19.20 -15.80
N LYS A 144 5.02 -20.42 -15.26
CA LYS A 144 6.08 -21.44 -15.34
C LYS A 144 6.48 -21.73 -16.79
N LEU A 145 5.49 -22.01 -17.65
CA LEU A 145 5.74 -22.26 -19.08
C LEU A 145 6.31 -21.02 -19.80
N GLN A 146 5.89 -19.82 -19.41
CA GLN A 146 6.46 -18.58 -19.95
C GLN A 146 7.93 -18.41 -19.57
N CYS A 147 8.30 -18.66 -18.30
CA CYS A 147 9.70 -18.62 -17.88
C CYS A 147 10.56 -19.59 -18.69
N GLU A 148 10.10 -20.84 -18.86
CA GLU A 148 10.80 -21.86 -19.66
C GLU A 148 11.03 -21.38 -21.10
N LYS A 149 9.98 -20.90 -21.78
CA LYS A 149 10.07 -20.37 -23.15
C LYS A 149 10.98 -19.16 -23.30
N ILE A 150 10.92 -18.22 -22.35
CA ILE A 150 11.76 -17.02 -22.40
C ILE A 150 13.22 -17.39 -22.12
N GLN A 151 13.47 -18.32 -21.19
CA GLN A 151 14.82 -18.80 -20.91
C GLN A 151 15.44 -19.50 -22.13
N GLU A 152 14.66 -20.31 -22.85
CA GLU A 152 15.09 -20.88 -24.13
C GLU A 152 15.41 -19.80 -25.15
N ALA A 153 14.57 -18.77 -25.29
CA ALA A 153 14.83 -17.64 -26.18
C ALA A 153 16.10 -16.85 -25.80
N ILE A 154 16.36 -16.65 -24.51
CA ILE A 154 17.61 -16.04 -24.02
C ILE A 154 18.80 -16.91 -24.42
N ASN A 155 18.72 -18.22 -24.20
CA ASN A 155 19.82 -19.14 -24.54
C ASN A 155 20.11 -19.14 -26.05
N GLU A 156 19.07 -19.16 -26.89
CA GLU A 156 19.24 -19.08 -28.34
C GLU A 156 19.81 -17.73 -28.79
N HIS A 157 19.36 -16.63 -28.18
CA HIS A 157 19.91 -15.30 -28.46
C HIS A 157 21.37 -15.20 -28.05
N MET A 158 21.74 -15.74 -26.87
CA MET A 158 23.12 -15.79 -26.40
C MET A 158 24.07 -16.60 -27.31
N LYS A 159 23.58 -17.61 -28.04
CA LYS A 159 24.39 -18.32 -29.04
C LYS A 159 24.76 -17.46 -30.24
N GLN A 160 24.01 -16.38 -30.48
CA GLN A 160 24.26 -15.41 -31.56
C GLN A 160 25.17 -14.27 -31.09
N ALA A 161 25.72 -14.36 -29.88
CA ALA A 161 26.58 -13.32 -29.32
C ALA A 161 27.84 -13.11 -30.17
N PRO A 162 28.13 -11.84 -30.54
CA PRO A 162 29.39 -11.51 -31.20
C PRO A 162 30.61 -11.85 -30.33
N VAL A 163 31.69 -12.32 -30.99
CA VAL A 163 32.92 -12.84 -30.34
C VAL A 163 33.57 -11.84 -29.37
N ASN A 164 33.32 -10.55 -29.57
CA ASN A 164 33.97 -9.47 -28.83
C ASN A 164 33.22 -9.07 -27.55
N ILE A 165 32.13 -9.75 -27.16
CA ILE A 165 31.36 -9.41 -25.96
C ILE A 165 31.68 -10.37 -24.81
N ASN A 166 32.01 -9.82 -23.64
CA ASN A 166 31.94 -10.57 -22.38
C ASN A 166 30.48 -10.71 -21.92
N LEU A 167 29.86 -11.84 -22.26
CA LEU A 167 28.45 -12.12 -21.97
C LEU A 167 28.11 -12.10 -20.47
N GLN A 168 29.03 -12.51 -19.60
CA GLN A 168 28.82 -12.53 -18.16
C GLN A 168 28.70 -11.12 -17.60
N ASN A 169 29.58 -10.22 -18.04
CA ASN A 169 29.54 -8.81 -17.65
C ASN A 169 28.27 -8.14 -18.18
N MET A 170 27.92 -8.38 -19.44
CA MET A 170 26.69 -7.84 -20.03
C MET A 170 25.44 -8.30 -19.28
N THR A 171 25.36 -9.59 -18.95
CA THR A 171 24.24 -10.15 -18.18
C THR A 171 24.13 -9.48 -16.80
N THR A 172 25.27 -9.19 -16.16
CA THR A 172 25.30 -8.49 -14.87
C THR A 172 24.77 -7.05 -14.98
N ILE A 173 25.21 -6.30 -15.98
CA ILE A 173 24.74 -4.93 -16.25
C ILE A 173 23.22 -4.94 -16.53
N ILE A 174 22.76 -5.86 -17.38
CA ILE A 174 21.35 -6.01 -17.74
C ILE A 174 20.52 -6.35 -16.49
N ASN A 175 20.97 -7.28 -15.66
CA ASN A 175 20.28 -7.63 -14.42
C ASN A 175 20.19 -6.45 -13.45
N ASN A 176 21.27 -5.68 -13.28
CA ASN A 176 21.27 -4.48 -12.44
C ASN A 176 20.29 -3.42 -12.97
N LEU A 177 20.28 -3.20 -14.29
CA LEU A 177 19.34 -2.29 -14.94
C LEU A 177 17.89 -2.71 -14.64
N ILE A 178 17.56 -3.98 -14.89
CA ILE A 178 16.20 -4.50 -14.73
C ILE A 178 15.78 -4.52 -13.25
N GLN A 179 16.67 -4.88 -12.34
CA GLN A 179 16.38 -4.87 -10.91
C GLN A 179 16.00 -3.46 -10.42
N ASN A 180 16.71 -2.44 -10.89
CA ASN A 180 16.41 -1.05 -10.56
C ASN A 180 15.09 -0.58 -11.22
N ASP A 181 14.87 -0.96 -12.48
CA ASP A 181 13.68 -0.55 -13.24
C ASP A 181 12.39 -1.20 -12.70
N GLN A 182 12.47 -2.48 -12.31
CA GLN A 182 11.34 -3.24 -11.76
C GLN A 182 11.16 -3.08 -10.24
N TYR A 183 11.87 -2.16 -9.58
CA TYR A 183 11.78 -1.99 -8.13
C TYR A 183 10.35 -1.65 -7.68
N GLU A 184 9.65 -0.76 -8.39
CA GLU A 184 8.27 -0.39 -8.08
C GLU A 184 7.30 -1.54 -8.27
N LEU A 185 7.48 -2.31 -9.35
CA LEU A 185 6.73 -3.53 -9.57
C LEU A 185 6.90 -4.49 -8.39
N GLN A 186 8.14 -4.72 -7.93
CA GLN A 186 8.40 -5.61 -6.79
C GLN A 186 7.72 -5.11 -5.51
N LEU A 187 7.79 -3.79 -5.23
CA LEU A 187 7.09 -3.18 -4.10
C LEU A 187 5.58 -3.38 -4.20
N GLU A 188 4.98 -3.15 -5.37
CA GLU A 188 3.55 -3.31 -5.59
C GLU A 188 3.10 -4.77 -5.45
N LEU A 189 3.86 -5.72 -6.01
CA LEU A 189 3.56 -7.15 -5.86
C LEU A 189 3.68 -7.59 -4.39
N ASN A 190 4.69 -7.11 -3.67
CA ASN A 190 4.84 -7.36 -2.24
C ASN A 190 3.70 -6.73 -1.42
N ARG A 191 3.29 -5.51 -1.75
CA ARG A 191 2.11 -4.86 -1.14
C ARG A 191 0.86 -5.72 -1.33
N ARG A 192 0.63 -6.25 -2.54
CA ARG A 192 -0.51 -7.16 -2.83
C ARG A 192 -0.44 -8.46 -2.03
N LYS A 193 0.74 -9.05 -1.84
CA LYS A 193 0.92 -10.23 -0.96
C LYS A 193 0.52 -9.89 0.48
N THR A 194 1.00 -8.78 1.01
CA THR A 194 0.67 -8.31 2.36
C THR A 194 -0.81 -8.02 2.54
N MET A 195 -1.45 -7.33 1.57
CA MET A 195 -2.89 -7.05 1.60
C MET A 195 -3.72 -8.33 1.64
N LEU A 196 -3.37 -9.31 0.81
CA LEU A 196 -4.09 -10.58 0.80
C LEU A 196 -3.96 -11.32 2.15
N ARG A 197 -2.76 -11.32 2.76
CA ARG A 197 -2.55 -11.92 4.08
C ARG A 197 -3.38 -11.20 5.16
N LEU A 198 -3.41 -9.88 5.14
CA LEU A 198 -4.22 -9.11 6.10
C LEU A 198 -5.72 -9.38 5.91
N ASP A 199 -6.23 -9.47 4.67
CA ASP A 199 -7.62 -9.86 4.41
C ASP A 199 -7.92 -11.25 4.98
N ALA A 200 -6.99 -12.18 4.79
CA ALA A 200 -7.05 -13.54 5.31
C ALA A 200 -7.16 -13.60 6.84
N GLU A 201 -6.28 -12.89 7.52
CA GLU A 201 -6.27 -12.79 8.96
C GLU A 201 -7.53 -12.10 9.49
N GLU A 202 -7.98 -11.01 8.86
CA GLU A 202 -9.22 -10.30 9.21
C GLU A 202 -10.44 -11.23 9.19
N HIS A 203 -10.61 -12.00 8.12
CA HIS A 203 -11.73 -12.93 8.01
C HIS A 203 -11.68 -14.03 9.06
N LYS A 204 -10.49 -14.56 9.37
CA LYS A 204 -10.29 -15.55 10.45
C LYS A 204 -10.64 -14.95 11.82
N LEU A 205 -10.16 -13.73 12.10
CA LEU A 205 -10.42 -13.04 13.37
C LEU A 205 -11.92 -12.76 13.55
N VAL A 206 -12.60 -12.30 12.50
CA VAL A 206 -14.03 -12.00 12.57
C VAL A 206 -14.86 -13.28 12.68
N GLU A 207 -14.54 -14.32 11.93
CA GLU A 207 -15.17 -15.64 12.10
C GLU A 207 -15.05 -16.11 13.56
N HIS A 208 -13.83 -16.10 14.11
CA HIS A 208 -13.59 -16.54 15.48
C HIS A 208 -14.29 -15.66 16.52
N PHE A 209 -14.30 -14.35 16.32
CA PHE A 209 -15.02 -13.39 17.16
C PHE A 209 -16.51 -13.75 17.28
N TYR A 210 -17.20 -13.98 16.15
CA TYR A 210 -18.63 -14.30 16.20
C TYR A 210 -18.92 -15.74 16.67
N GLN A 211 -18.01 -16.69 16.44
CA GLN A 211 -18.12 -18.05 17.01
C GLN A 211 -18.11 -18.05 18.54
N MET A 212 -17.42 -17.08 19.16
CA MET A 212 -17.44 -16.89 20.61
C MET A 212 -18.73 -16.25 21.13
N LYS A 213 -19.72 -15.92 20.28
CA LYS A 213 -21.01 -15.33 20.72
C LYS A 213 -20.86 -14.14 21.69
N PRO A 214 -20.16 -13.07 21.28
CA PRO A 214 -19.90 -11.92 22.13
C PRO A 214 -21.21 -11.24 22.54
N ARG A 215 -21.23 -10.67 23.73
CA ARG A 215 -22.31 -9.83 24.25
C ARG A 215 -22.45 -8.57 23.38
N GLN A 216 -23.65 -8.00 23.41
CA GLN A 216 -23.93 -6.78 22.66
C GLN A 216 -23.02 -5.60 23.04
N THR A 217 -22.59 -5.52 24.30
CA THR A 217 -21.63 -4.53 24.77
C THR A 217 -20.27 -4.67 24.10
N GLU A 218 -19.76 -5.90 23.98
CA GLU A 218 -18.48 -6.20 23.33
C GLU A 218 -18.53 -5.89 21.83
N ILE A 219 -19.63 -6.26 21.17
CA ILE A 219 -19.86 -5.93 19.75
C ILE A 219 -19.88 -4.41 19.55
N LYS A 220 -20.55 -3.66 20.43
CA LYS A 220 -20.62 -2.19 20.35
C LYS A 220 -19.23 -1.55 20.53
N SER A 221 -18.50 -1.92 21.58
CA SER A 221 -17.16 -1.39 21.82
C SER A 221 -16.18 -1.74 20.70
N ALA A 222 -16.22 -2.98 20.20
CA ALA A 222 -15.40 -3.39 19.05
C ALA A 222 -15.66 -2.51 17.82
N LYS A 223 -16.93 -2.25 17.48
CA LYS A 223 -17.29 -1.36 16.35
C LYS A 223 -16.76 0.05 16.52
N VAL A 224 -16.85 0.62 17.72
CA VAL A 224 -16.33 1.96 18.00
C VAL A 224 -14.80 1.99 17.87
N ILE A 225 -14.11 1.00 18.43
CA ILE A 225 -12.65 0.86 18.31
C ILE A 225 -12.25 0.80 16.84
N PHE A 226 -12.80 -0.13 16.06
CA PHE A 226 -12.40 -0.31 14.66
C PHE A 226 -12.68 0.93 13.81
N LYS A 227 -13.82 1.60 14.04
CA LYS A 227 -14.14 2.86 13.35
C LYS A 227 -13.14 3.95 13.72
N ALA A 228 -12.91 4.18 15.02
CA ALA A 228 -11.97 5.20 15.48
C ALA A 228 -10.54 4.92 14.99
N THR A 229 -10.09 3.67 14.99
CA THR A 229 -8.80 3.27 14.42
C THR A 229 -8.73 3.56 12.93
N HIS A 230 -9.76 3.20 12.16
CA HIS A 230 -9.80 3.49 10.74
C HIS A 230 -9.71 5.00 10.47
N GLU A 231 -10.53 5.80 11.15
CA GLU A 231 -10.54 7.26 10.99
C GLU A 231 -9.21 7.90 11.38
N GLN A 232 -8.60 7.41 12.47
CA GLN A 232 -7.30 7.83 12.95
C GLN A 232 -6.21 7.56 11.90
N GLN A 233 -6.15 6.33 11.38
CA GLN A 233 -5.14 5.95 10.40
C GLN A 233 -5.32 6.69 9.06
N ASN A 234 -6.56 7.00 8.67
CA ASN A 234 -6.81 7.85 7.50
C ASN A 234 -6.17 9.23 7.68
N ILE A 235 -6.30 9.84 8.86
CA ILE A 235 -5.72 11.16 9.12
C ILE A 235 -4.20 11.08 9.18
N ILE A 236 -3.63 10.09 9.86
CA ILE A 236 -2.16 9.88 9.91
C ILE A 236 -1.59 9.77 8.49
N HIS A 237 -2.26 8.99 7.64
CA HIS A 237 -1.89 8.84 6.23
C HIS A 237 -1.97 10.17 5.49
N GLU A 238 -3.09 10.90 5.60
CA GLU A 238 -3.24 12.20 4.94
C GLU A 238 -2.22 13.24 5.43
N ILE A 239 -1.89 13.25 6.74
CA ILE A 239 -0.83 14.09 7.31
C ILE A 239 0.52 13.74 6.65
N ALA A 240 0.85 12.46 6.52
CA ALA A 240 2.11 12.03 5.93
C ALA A 240 2.24 12.48 4.46
N ILE A 241 1.18 12.31 3.66
CA ILE A 241 1.15 12.81 2.29
C ILE A 241 1.25 14.33 2.26
N PHE A 242 0.52 15.04 3.13
CA PHE A 242 0.54 16.50 3.18
C PHE A 242 1.92 17.05 3.55
N LYS A 243 2.57 16.51 4.58
CA LYS A 243 3.95 16.87 4.97
C LYS A 243 4.91 16.66 3.80
N LYS A 244 4.82 15.52 3.13
CA LYS A 244 5.66 15.22 1.97
C LYS A 244 5.37 16.15 0.78
N TRP A 245 4.10 16.46 0.54
CA TRP A 245 3.68 17.41 -0.48
C TRP A 245 4.28 18.80 -0.23
N LEU A 246 4.24 19.28 1.02
CA LEU A 246 4.87 20.55 1.42
C LEU A 246 6.37 20.55 1.15
N GLU A 247 7.10 19.47 1.48
CA GLU A 247 8.54 19.36 1.21
C GLU A 247 8.86 19.56 -0.28
N VAL A 248 8.09 18.93 -1.16
CA VAL A 248 8.32 18.97 -2.62
C VAL A 248 7.83 20.27 -3.26
N HIS A 249 6.81 20.93 -2.68
CA HIS A 249 6.14 22.09 -3.27
C HIS A 249 6.49 23.42 -2.60
N THR A 250 7.54 23.47 -1.78
CA THR A 250 8.09 24.71 -1.20
C THR A 250 8.53 25.76 -2.24
N GLN A 251 8.60 25.43 -3.54
CA GLN A 251 9.09 26.32 -4.60
C GLN A 251 8.19 26.50 -5.83
N ALA A 252 6.99 25.90 -5.92
CA ALA A 252 6.16 25.93 -7.14
C ALA A 252 4.74 26.53 -6.91
N PRO A 253 4.28 27.54 -7.67
CA PRO A 253 3.06 28.30 -7.32
C PRO A 253 1.72 27.71 -7.78
N SER A 254 1.67 26.53 -8.42
CA SER A 254 0.52 26.14 -9.25
C SER A 254 -0.25 24.86 -8.87
N TYR A 255 0.13 24.14 -7.81
CA TYR A 255 -0.62 22.94 -7.41
C TYR A 255 -1.63 23.26 -6.32
N THR A 256 -2.90 22.97 -6.58
CA THR A 256 -3.96 23.14 -5.59
C THR A 256 -4.08 21.87 -4.75
N LEU A 257 -4.30 22.03 -3.44
CA LEU A 257 -4.44 20.91 -2.51
C LEU A 257 -5.59 19.94 -2.88
N GLN A 258 -6.53 20.38 -3.73
CA GLN A 258 -7.64 19.57 -4.25
C GLN A 258 -7.15 18.35 -5.05
N ASP A 259 -5.98 18.45 -5.69
CA ASP A 259 -5.45 17.40 -6.57
C ASP A 259 -4.88 16.20 -5.79
N VAL A 260 -4.60 16.37 -4.48
CA VAL A 260 -3.89 15.38 -3.65
C VAL A 260 -4.83 14.37 -2.97
N GLN A 261 -6.15 14.48 -3.18
CA GLN A 261 -7.17 13.59 -2.59
C GLN A 261 -7.04 13.43 -1.06
N LEU A 262 -6.83 14.54 -0.34
CA LEU A 262 -6.70 14.56 1.13
C LEU A 262 -7.93 15.21 1.77
N PRO A 263 -9.11 14.56 1.79
CA PRO A 263 -10.36 15.23 2.10
C PRO A 263 -10.41 15.83 3.52
N LYS A 264 -9.82 15.16 4.52
CA LYS A 264 -9.83 15.65 5.89
C LYS A 264 -8.83 16.78 6.08
N ILE A 265 -7.62 16.62 5.56
CA ILE A 265 -6.62 17.68 5.60
C ILE A 265 -7.10 18.91 4.82
N TYR A 266 -7.71 18.72 3.66
CA TYR A 266 -8.29 19.80 2.87
C TYR A 266 -9.39 20.54 3.63
N HIS A 267 -10.31 19.82 4.28
CA HIS A 267 -11.35 20.45 5.08
C HIS A 267 -10.78 21.28 6.24
N ILE A 268 -9.78 20.75 6.96
CA ILE A 268 -9.08 21.48 8.03
C ILE A 268 -8.38 22.72 7.45
N PHE A 269 -7.64 22.56 6.36
CA PHE A 269 -6.89 23.62 5.71
C PHE A 269 -7.78 24.77 5.24
N ILE A 270 -8.91 24.46 4.59
CA ILE A 270 -9.86 25.47 4.14
C ILE A 270 -10.48 26.21 5.33
N SER A 271 -10.88 25.48 6.37
CA SER A 271 -11.45 26.08 7.58
C SER A 271 -10.48 27.07 8.24
N LEU A 272 -9.20 26.70 8.34
CA LEU A 272 -8.15 27.56 8.88
C LEU A 272 -7.82 28.72 7.95
N SER A 273 -7.85 28.53 6.64
CA SER A 273 -7.62 29.60 5.66
C SER A 273 -8.67 30.71 5.78
N PHE A 274 -9.94 30.35 6.03
CA PHE A 274 -10.99 31.33 6.31
C PHE A 274 -10.83 32.02 7.67
N GLN A 275 -10.28 31.34 8.66
CA GLN A 275 -10.03 31.88 10.00
C GLN A 275 -8.81 32.82 10.02
N TYR A 276 -7.78 32.53 9.24
CA TYR A 276 -6.48 33.21 9.22
C TYR A 276 -6.21 33.91 7.89
N GLN A 277 -7.16 34.73 7.41
CA GLN A 277 -7.09 35.37 6.08
C GLN A 277 -5.85 36.25 5.85
N THR A 278 -5.22 36.73 6.93
CA THR A 278 -4.03 37.59 6.89
C THR A 278 -2.73 36.84 7.19
N SER A 279 -2.78 35.56 7.49
CA SER A 279 -1.59 34.75 7.81
C SER A 279 -0.92 34.22 6.55
N SER A 280 0.37 33.87 6.66
CA SER A 280 1.08 33.20 5.57
C SER A 280 0.51 31.79 5.33
N ALA A 281 0.66 31.30 4.10
CA ALA A 281 0.28 29.93 3.75
C ALA A 281 1.05 28.88 4.58
N GLU A 282 2.31 29.17 4.92
CA GLU A 282 3.13 28.34 5.80
C GLU A 282 2.51 28.21 7.20
N HIS A 283 2.09 29.33 7.80
CA HIS A 283 1.42 29.31 9.09
C HIS A 283 0.10 28.52 9.03
N ILE A 284 -0.69 28.67 7.97
CA ILE A 284 -1.93 27.90 7.77
C ILE A 284 -1.62 26.40 7.65
N ALA A 285 -0.54 26.02 6.95
CA ALA A 285 -0.12 24.63 6.81
C ALA A 285 0.33 24.03 8.15
N GLU A 286 1.11 24.75 8.96
CA GLU A 286 1.51 24.33 10.31
C GLU A 286 0.29 24.12 11.22
N GLN A 287 -0.64 25.08 11.23
CA GLN A 287 -1.87 24.98 12.01
C GLN A 287 -2.75 23.80 11.53
N THR A 288 -2.74 23.51 10.22
CA THR A 288 -3.46 22.37 9.64
C THR A 288 -2.90 21.05 10.16
N ILE A 289 -1.57 20.90 10.16
CA ILE A 289 -0.90 19.71 10.70
C ILE A 289 -1.24 19.55 12.18
N MET A 290 -1.09 20.62 12.97
CA MET A 290 -1.36 20.59 14.41
C MET A 290 -2.82 20.19 14.71
N LYS A 291 -3.80 20.76 14.00
CA LYS A 291 -5.22 20.40 14.17
C LYS A 291 -5.53 18.97 13.74
N ALA A 292 -4.87 18.48 12.70
CA ALA A 292 -5.00 17.09 12.29
C ALA A 292 -4.39 16.12 13.33
N GLU A 293 -3.25 16.48 13.94
CA GLU A 293 -2.61 15.72 15.02
C GLU A 293 -3.47 15.72 16.30
N GLU A 294 -4.11 16.84 16.66
CA GLU A 294 -5.09 16.91 17.75
C GLU A 294 -6.28 15.95 17.50
N LEU A 295 -6.74 15.85 16.25
CA LEU A 295 -7.82 14.94 15.87
C LEU A 295 -7.39 13.48 15.96
N VAL A 296 -6.14 13.15 15.61
CA VAL A 296 -5.54 11.82 15.82
C VAL A 296 -5.55 11.44 17.30
N GLU A 297 -5.20 12.38 18.18
CA GLU A 297 -5.17 12.17 19.63
C GLU A 297 -6.58 12.01 20.22
N SER A 298 -7.57 12.74 19.69
CA SER A 298 -8.99 12.53 20.02
C SER A 298 -9.43 11.09 19.75
N TYR A 299 -9.08 10.52 18.60
CA TYR A 299 -9.38 9.12 18.30
C TYR A 299 -8.63 8.13 19.20
N SER A 300 -7.36 8.40 19.56
CA SER A 300 -6.62 7.60 20.56
C SER A 300 -7.38 7.50 21.88
N LYS A 301 -7.91 8.63 22.37
CA LYS A 301 -8.70 8.67 23.61
C LYS A 301 -9.98 7.84 23.50
N ILE A 302 -10.70 7.93 22.38
CA ILE A 302 -11.91 7.12 22.13
C ILE A 302 -11.58 5.62 22.17
N ILE A 303 -10.51 5.19 21.49
CA ILE A 303 -10.08 3.78 21.45
C ILE A 303 -9.74 3.29 22.86
N ASN A 304 -8.93 4.06 23.60
CA ASN A 304 -8.52 3.68 24.95
C ASN A 304 -9.70 3.62 25.92
N ASN A 305 -10.64 4.56 25.81
CA ASN A 305 -11.85 4.56 26.63
C ASN A 305 -12.69 3.31 26.40
N GLU A 306 -12.88 2.88 25.15
CA GLU A 306 -13.63 1.65 24.84
C GLU A 306 -12.88 0.38 25.29
N LYS A 307 -11.55 0.33 25.17
CA LYS A 307 -10.74 -0.76 25.72
C LYS A 307 -10.88 -0.86 27.23
N ASN A 308 -10.86 0.27 27.93
CA ASN A 308 -11.05 0.32 29.38
C ASN A 308 -12.46 -0.17 29.76
N LYS A 309 -13.50 0.22 29.01
CA LYS A 309 -14.86 -0.30 29.23
C LYS A 309 -14.93 -1.82 29.12
N LEU A 310 -14.29 -2.41 28.10
CA LEU A 310 -14.22 -3.87 27.95
C LEU A 310 -13.53 -4.52 29.16
N GLN A 311 -12.41 -3.96 29.62
CA GLN A 311 -11.71 -4.46 30.81
C GLN A 311 -12.55 -4.35 32.08
N CYS A 312 -13.31 -3.26 32.25
CA CYS A 312 -14.21 -3.07 33.39
C CYS A 312 -15.36 -4.10 33.43
N THR A 313 -15.71 -4.73 32.30
CA THR A 313 -16.72 -5.81 32.29
C THR A 313 -16.18 -7.17 32.72
N ARG A 314 -14.87 -7.31 32.94
CA ARG A 314 -14.21 -8.57 33.32
C ARG A 314 -14.77 -9.22 34.58
N PRO A 315 -15.07 -8.49 35.68
CA PRO A 315 -15.68 -9.08 36.88
C PRO A 315 -17.12 -9.61 36.64
N GLN A 316 -17.79 -9.14 35.59
CA GLN A 316 -19.17 -9.50 35.25
C GLN A 316 -19.25 -10.68 34.26
N HIS A 317 -18.11 -11.26 33.89
CA HIS A 317 -18.02 -12.41 32.99
C HIS A 317 -17.92 -13.72 33.77
N LYS A 318 -18.86 -14.64 33.52
CA LYS A 318 -18.80 -16.02 34.02
C LYS A 318 -17.63 -16.80 33.40
N ASN A 319 -17.23 -16.43 32.19
CA ASN A 319 -16.07 -16.98 31.49
C ASN A 319 -15.10 -15.85 31.15
N VAL A 320 -14.12 -15.63 32.04
CA VAL A 320 -13.10 -14.58 31.89
C VAL A 320 -12.15 -14.89 30.73
N GLN A 321 -11.82 -16.17 30.50
CA GLN A 321 -10.93 -16.58 29.41
C GLN A 321 -11.52 -16.23 28.03
N GLN A 322 -12.82 -16.40 27.86
CA GLN A 322 -13.52 -16.02 26.63
C GLN A 322 -13.48 -14.50 26.40
N LEU A 323 -13.64 -13.69 27.45
CA LEU A 323 -13.50 -12.23 27.33
C LEU A 323 -12.07 -11.83 26.97
N ASP A 324 -11.07 -12.46 27.58
CA ASP A 324 -9.66 -12.18 27.27
C ASP A 324 -9.33 -12.53 25.80
N GLN A 325 -9.91 -13.62 25.26
CA GLN A 325 -9.82 -13.96 23.84
C GLN A 325 -10.53 -12.93 22.94
N ILE A 326 -11.72 -12.46 23.32
CA ILE A 326 -12.44 -11.40 22.61
C ILE A 326 -11.60 -10.12 22.54
N ILE A 327 -11.02 -9.70 23.66
CA ILE A 327 -10.15 -8.52 23.74
C ILE A 327 -8.89 -8.72 22.88
N SER A 328 -8.29 -9.91 22.91
CA SER A 328 -7.14 -10.26 22.07
C SER A 328 -7.47 -10.13 20.57
N ILE A 329 -8.62 -10.62 20.13
CA ILE A 329 -9.06 -10.48 18.74
C ILE A 329 -9.27 -9.01 18.37
N ILE A 330 -9.92 -8.22 19.23
CA ILE A 330 -10.13 -6.79 18.97
C ILE A 330 -8.79 -6.08 18.80
N ASN A 331 -7.82 -6.36 19.68
CA ASN A 331 -6.49 -5.77 19.60
C ASN A 331 -5.75 -6.21 18.33
N GLN A 332 -5.80 -7.49 17.96
CA GLN A 332 -5.15 -7.97 16.74
C GLN A 332 -5.74 -7.30 15.50
N ARG A 333 -7.07 -7.17 15.47
CA ARG A 333 -7.79 -6.55 14.36
C ARG A 333 -7.46 -5.06 14.23
N GLU A 334 -7.32 -4.36 15.35
CA GLU A 334 -6.81 -2.99 15.37
C GLU A 334 -5.40 -2.90 14.74
N GLN A 335 -4.49 -3.82 15.09
CA GLN A 335 -3.14 -3.84 14.50
C GLN A 335 -3.18 -4.11 13.00
N ASN A 336 -4.04 -5.04 12.54
CA ASN A 336 -4.21 -5.33 11.12
C ASN A 336 -4.71 -4.11 10.33
N LEU A 337 -5.61 -3.30 10.91
CA LEU A 337 -6.07 -2.05 10.31
C LEU A 337 -4.94 -1.01 10.17
N LYS A 338 -4.04 -0.93 11.15
CA LYS A 338 -2.84 -0.06 11.10
C LYS A 338 -1.88 -0.52 10.01
N GLN A 339 -1.49 -1.80 10.03
CA GLN A 339 -0.59 -2.40 9.03
C GLN A 339 -1.12 -2.28 7.60
N ARG A 340 -2.44 -2.38 7.42
CA ARG A 340 -3.08 -2.15 6.12
C ARG A 340 -2.80 -0.74 5.62
N ARG A 341 -3.05 0.26 6.46
CA ARG A 341 -2.88 1.67 6.09
C ARG A 341 -1.42 2.04 5.86
N ASP A 342 -0.49 1.48 6.64
CA ASP A 342 0.95 1.65 6.41
C ASP A 342 1.37 1.10 5.04
N SER A 343 0.88 -0.09 4.68
CA SER A 343 1.19 -0.71 3.38
C SER A 343 0.60 0.07 2.20
N GLU A 344 -0.58 0.66 2.36
CA GLU A 344 -1.19 1.53 1.35
C GLU A 344 -0.44 2.85 1.21
N LEU A 345 0.03 3.44 2.32
CA LEU A 345 0.85 4.66 2.32
C LEU A 345 2.14 4.42 1.54
N LEU A 346 2.83 3.30 1.76
CA LEU A 346 4.03 2.94 1.00
C LEU A 346 3.77 2.90 -0.51
N GLY A 347 2.65 2.32 -0.95
CA GLY A 347 2.29 2.27 -2.37
C GLY A 347 1.91 3.63 -2.97
N LYS A 348 1.25 4.51 -2.20
CA LYS A 348 0.93 5.87 -2.66
C LYS A 348 2.17 6.75 -2.72
N LEU A 349 3.03 6.71 -1.71
CA LEU A 349 4.28 7.47 -1.72
C LEU A 349 5.22 7.01 -2.84
N SER A 350 5.28 5.73 -3.18
CA SER A 350 6.06 5.31 -4.37
C SER A 350 5.49 5.90 -5.66
N THR A 351 4.16 5.91 -5.81
CA THR A 351 3.50 6.40 -7.04
C THR A 351 3.57 7.92 -7.20
N PHE A 352 3.39 8.69 -6.12
CA PHE A 352 3.36 10.16 -6.17
C PHE A 352 4.74 10.80 -6.43
N PHE A 353 5.84 10.10 -6.18
CA PHE A 353 7.17 10.73 -6.15
C PHE A 353 8.17 10.17 -7.17
N PHE A 354 7.77 9.19 -7.99
CA PHE A 354 8.64 8.59 -9.02
C PHE A 354 8.08 8.61 -10.44
N VAL A 355 6.89 9.18 -10.67
CA VAL A 355 6.49 9.64 -12.01
C VAL A 355 7.35 10.87 -12.34
N LYS A 356 8.54 10.59 -12.89
CA LYS A 356 9.47 11.54 -13.50
C LYS A 356 9.19 11.68 -14.98
#